data_AF-A0A3R9PFV8-F1
#
_entry.id   AF-A0A3R9PFV8-F1
#
_cell.length_a   1.000
_cell.length_b   1.000
_cell.length_c   1.000
_cell.angle_alpha   90.00
_cell.angle_beta   90.00
_cell.angle_gamma   90.00
#
_symmetry.space_group_name_H-M   'P 1'
#
loop_
_entity.id
_entity.type
_entity.pdbx_description
1 polymer ?
#
loop_
_entity_poly.entity_id
_entity_poly.type
_entity_poly.pdbx_seq_one_letter_code
_entity_poly.pdbx_strand_id
1 'polypeptide(L)'
;MPSNAAKTLGLWPQPDGSLSIIFTTAGGEVEGYEVPQSVFVRVLAEDRASKEVLANALINPLTEDVLISDALAEELGIQILYPRRGIWKFSDEERARSSV
;
A
#
# COMPACT_ATOMS: atom_id res chain seq x y z
N MET A 1 -3.20 -2.80 5.25
CA MET A 1 -4.49 -2.54 4.57
C MET A 1 -5.65 -2.86 5.51
N PRO A 2 -6.67 -2.00 5.58
CA PRO A 2 -7.86 -2.19 6.41
C PRO A 2 -8.78 -3.30 5.89
N SER A 3 -9.65 -3.82 6.76
CA SER A 3 -10.54 -4.95 6.43
C SER A 3 -11.58 -4.62 5.36
N ASN A 4 -12.03 -3.36 5.25
CA ASN A 4 -12.95 -2.91 4.21
C ASN A 4 -12.35 -3.00 2.80
N ALA A 5 -11.11 -2.54 2.62
CA ALA A 5 -10.38 -2.65 1.36
C ALA A 5 -10.09 -4.12 1.03
N ALA A 6 -9.71 -4.93 2.03
CA ALA A 6 -9.51 -6.36 1.87
C ALA A 6 -10.78 -7.09 1.39
N LYS A 7 -11.97 -6.73 1.90
CA LYS A 7 -13.26 -7.27 1.45
C LYS A 7 -13.51 -6.99 -0.03
N THR A 8 -13.27 -5.75 -0.47
CA THR A 8 -13.44 -5.36 -1.89
C THR A 8 -12.52 -6.16 -2.82
N LEU A 9 -11.34 -6.54 -2.33
CA LEU A 9 -10.35 -7.33 -3.08
C LEU A 9 -10.53 -8.85 -2.91
N GLY A 10 -11.55 -9.32 -2.18
CA GLY A 10 -11.75 -10.75 -1.93
C GLY A 10 -10.73 -11.39 -0.99
N LEU A 11 -9.98 -10.58 -0.24
CA LEU A 11 -8.97 -11.01 0.74
C LEU A 11 -9.51 -11.09 2.17
N TRP A 12 -10.82 -10.92 2.33
CA TRP A 12 -11.53 -11.06 3.60
C TRP A 12 -12.84 -11.86 3.39
N PRO A 13 -13.15 -12.88 4.23
CA PRO A 13 -12.36 -13.37 5.37
C PRO A 13 -10.99 -13.94 4.96
N GLN A 14 -10.09 -14.16 5.92
CA GLN A 14 -8.72 -14.59 5.67
C GLN A 14 -8.68 -15.79 4.70
N PRO A 15 -8.04 -15.67 3.52
CA PRO A 15 -7.98 -16.75 2.55
C PRO A 15 -6.97 -17.83 2.96
N ASP A 16 -7.13 -19.02 2.39
CA ASP A 16 -6.18 -20.11 2.55
C ASP A 16 -4.78 -19.72 2.03
N GLY A 17 -3.73 -20.20 2.71
CA GLY A 17 -2.34 -19.85 2.37
C GLY A 17 -1.86 -18.50 2.92
N SER A 18 -2.69 -17.79 3.67
CA SER A 18 -2.27 -16.58 4.41
C SER A 18 -1.29 -16.92 5.53
N LEU A 19 -0.36 -16.01 5.81
CA LEU A 19 0.61 -16.12 6.90
C LEU A 19 0.19 -15.22 8.06
N SER A 20 0.01 -15.78 9.25
CA SER A 20 -0.25 -14.97 10.45
C SER A 20 0.98 -14.15 10.81
N ILE A 21 0.78 -12.86 11.06
CA ILE A 21 1.85 -11.91 11.41
C ILE A 21 1.44 -11.05 12.60
N ILE A 22 2.43 -10.62 13.37
CA ILE A 22 2.26 -9.67 14.47
C ILE A 22 2.85 -8.33 14.02
N PHE A 23 2.02 -7.30 14.02
CA PHE A 23 2.44 -5.93 13.78
C PHE A 23 2.84 -5.29 15.12
N THR A 24 4.11 -4.94 15.27
CA THR A 24 4.55 -4.10 16.40
C THR A 24 4.22 -2.65 16.09
N THR A 25 3.31 -2.06 16.86
CA THR A 25 2.92 -0.65 16.74
C THR A 25 3.33 0.12 18.00
N ALA A 26 3.25 1.45 17.95
CA ALA A 26 3.47 2.28 19.14
C ALA A 26 2.45 1.99 20.27
N GLY A 27 1.28 1.46 19.94
CA GLY A 27 0.22 1.08 20.89
C GLY A 27 0.29 -0.36 21.38
N GLY A 28 1.29 -1.13 20.96
CA GLY A 28 1.43 -2.56 21.27
C GLY A 28 1.39 -3.44 20.02
N GLU A 29 1.30 -4.74 20.26
CA GLU A 29 1.24 -5.76 19.22
C GLU A 29 -0.19 -5.92 18.71
N VAL A 30 -0.31 -6.05 17.39
CA VAL A 30 -1.59 -6.27 16.71
C VAL A 30 -1.47 -7.50 15.83
N GLU A 31 -2.41 -8.44 15.99
CA GLU A 31 -2.48 -9.60 15.11
C GLU A 31 -3.09 -9.23 13.75
N GLY A 32 -2.53 -9.79 12.69
CA GLY A 32 -3.17 -9.82 11.40
C GLY A 32 -2.53 -10.89 10.52
N TYR A 33 -2.67 -10.72 9.21
CA TYR A 33 -2.16 -11.72 8.26
C TYR A 33 -1.64 -11.08 6.98
N GLU A 34 -0.70 -11.77 6.36
CA GLU A 34 -0.17 -11.49 5.05
C GLU A 34 -0.79 -12.46 4.02
N VAL A 35 -1.19 -11.93 2.87
CA VAL A 35 -1.52 -12.72 1.68
C VAL A 35 -0.45 -12.45 0.61
N PRO A 36 0.52 -13.36 0.42
CA PRO A 36 1.63 -13.14 -0.52
C PRO A 36 1.15 -12.99 -1.95
N GLN A 37 1.80 -12.09 -2.72
CA GLN A 37 1.61 -11.92 -4.16
C GLN A 37 0.14 -11.87 -4.62
N SER A 38 -0.69 -11.11 -3.91
CA SER A 38 -2.15 -11.17 -4.02
C SER A 38 -2.77 -9.92 -4.64
N VAL A 39 -2.03 -8.82 -4.72
CA VAL A 39 -2.55 -7.54 -5.22
C VAL A 39 -1.64 -6.96 -6.28
N PHE A 40 -2.24 -6.52 -7.39
CA PHE A 40 -1.57 -5.67 -8.36
C PHE A 40 -1.81 -4.20 -8.01
N VAL A 41 -0.73 -3.43 -7.93
CA VAL A 41 -0.75 -2.02 -7.54
C VAL A 41 -0.13 -1.19 -8.65
N ARG A 42 -0.76 -0.05 -8.97
CA ARG A 42 -0.21 0.97 -9.86
C ARG A 42 -0.68 2.35 -9.40
N VAL A 43 0.11 3.37 -9.67
CA VAL A 43 -0.27 4.77 -9.47
C VAL A 43 -1.02 5.24 -10.70
N LEU A 44 -2.21 5.78 -10.50
CA LEU A 44 -2.97 6.48 -11.54
C LEU A 44 -2.82 7.98 -11.33
N ALA A 45 -2.26 8.68 -12.32
CA ALA A 45 -2.19 10.13 -12.36
C ALA A 45 -3.01 10.67 -13.55
N GLU A 46 -3.25 11.98 -13.58
CA GLU A 46 -4.10 12.63 -14.59
C GLU A 46 -3.69 12.32 -16.05
N ASP A 47 -2.40 12.20 -16.29
CA ASP A 47 -1.77 12.10 -17.62
C ASP A 47 -1.14 10.74 -17.91
N ARG A 48 -0.87 9.92 -16.89
CA ARG A 48 -0.20 8.62 -17.03
C ARG A 48 -0.51 7.68 -15.87
N ALA A 49 -0.21 6.40 -16.08
CA ALA A 49 -0.10 5.41 -15.01
C ALA A 49 1.36 4.98 -14.82
N SER A 50 1.72 4.54 -13.61
CA SER A 50 2.98 3.82 -13.38
C SER A 50 2.91 2.41 -14.01
N LYS A 51 4.04 1.70 -13.96
CA LYS A 51 4.01 0.24 -14.12
C LYS A 51 3.12 -0.40 -13.04
N GLU A 52 2.65 -1.60 -13.34
CA GLU A 52 1.95 -2.45 -12.38
C GLU A 52 2.94 -3.32 -11.62
N VAL A 53 2.76 -3.40 -10.30
CA VAL A 53 3.61 -4.14 -9.36
C VAL A 53 2.76 -5.18 -8.64
N LEU A 54 3.21 -6.43 -8.65
CA LEU A 54 2.61 -7.50 -7.85
C LEU A 54 3.17 -7.43 -6.43
N ALA A 55 2.30 -7.22 -5.44
CA ALA A 55 2.68 -7.01 -4.06
C ALA A 55 1.95 -7.95 -3.09
N ASN A 56 2.52 -8.06 -1.89
CA ASN A 56 1.88 -8.77 -0.79
C ASN A 56 0.86 -7.84 -0.12
N ALA A 57 -0.27 -8.39 0.30
CA ALA A 57 -1.29 -7.67 1.04
C ALA A 57 -1.17 -7.99 2.53
N LEU A 58 -0.85 -6.99 3.36
CA LEU A 58 -0.84 -7.12 4.81
C LEU A 58 -2.17 -6.58 5.35
N ILE A 59 -3.01 -7.45 5.91
CA ILE A 59 -4.32 -7.11 6.46
C ILE A 59 -4.16 -6.87 7.97
N ASN A 60 -4.42 -5.64 8.39
CA ASN A 60 -4.49 -5.25 9.79
C ASN A 60 -5.91 -4.73 10.05
N PRO A 61 -6.75 -5.43 10.83
CA PRO A 61 -8.12 -4.98 11.09
C PRO A 61 -8.24 -3.67 11.86
N LEU A 62 -7.17 -3.20 12.51
CA LEU A 62 -7.16 -1.99 13.35
C LEU A 62 -6.71 -0.72 12.61
N THR A 63 -6.25 -0.82 11.35
CA THR A 63 -5.96 0.37 10.55
C THR A 63 -7.21 0.81 9.79
N GLU A 64 -7.31 2.10 9.49
CA GLU A 64 -8.39 2.68 8.70
C GLU A 64 -7.94 3.00 7.26
N ASP A 65 -6.62 3.13 7.04
CA ASP A 65 -6.04 3.59 5.78
C ASP A 65 -5.20 2.52 5.08
N VAL A 66 -5.22 2.54 3.74
CA VAL A 66 -4.30 1.76 2.93
C VAL A 66 -2.93 2.40 2.98
N LEU A 67 -1.96 1.68 3.52
CA LEU A 67 -0.55 2.08 3.54
C LEU A 67 0.22 1.26 2.50
N ILE A 68 1.21 1.91 1.89
CA ILE A 68 2.23 1.26 1.06
C ILE A 68 3.57 1.29 1.80
N SER A 69 4.39 0.26 1.62
CA SER A 69 5.78 0.29 2.12
C SER A 69 6.64 1.23 1.29
N ASP A 70 7.79 1.61 1.84
CA ASP A 70 8.87 2.28 1.12
C ASP A 70 9.35 1.45 -0.08
N ALA A 71 9.48 0.13 0.06
CA ALA A 71 9.82 -0.77 -1.03
C ALA A 71 8.79 -0.70 -2.18
N LEU A 72 7.49 -0.75 -1.87
CA LEU A 72 6.45 -0.63 -2.89
C LEU A 72 6.44 0.78 -3.50
N ALA A 73 6.68 1.83 -2.71
CA ALA A 73 6.78 3.19 -3.22
C ALA A 73 7.95 3.35 -4.21
N GLU A 74 9.13 2.78 -3.89
CA GLU A 74 10.29 2.75 -4.79
C GLU A 74 9.97 1.99 -6.08
N GLU A 75 9.37 0.80 -5.97
CA GLU A 75 8.98 0.03 -7.15
C GLU A 75 7.99 0.79 -8.04
N LEU A 76 7.03 1.51 -7.46
CA LEU A 76 6.08 2.35 -8.21
C LEU A 76 6.73 3.61 -8.81
N GLY A 77 8.00 3.88 -8.49
CA GLY A 77 8.73 5.06 -8.93
C GLY A 77 8.28 6.34 -8.24
N ILE A 78 7.79 6.27 -7.00
CA ILE A 78 7.35 7.44 -6.24
C ILE A 78 8.54 8.07 -5.51
N GLN A 79 8.73 9.37 -5.69
CA GLN A 79 9.65 10.18 -4.89
C GLN A 79 8.88 11.21 -4.07
N ILE A 80 8.98 11.11 -2.75
CA ILE A 80 8.31 12.03 -1.82
C ILE A 80 9.16 13.29 -1.66
N LEU A 81 8.60 14.47 -1.95
CA LEU A 81 9.30 15.76 -1.88
C LEU A 81 8.94 16.52 -0.60
N TYR A 82 7.64 16.65 -0.31
CA TYR A 82 7.15 17.35 0.87
C TYR A 82 5.96 16.59 1.49
N PRO A 83 6.23 15.64 2.41
CA PRO A 83 5.20 14.75 2.96
C PRO A 83 4.01 15.49 3.56
N ARG A 84 4.27 16.51 4.39
CA ARG A 84 3.22 17.32 5.03
C ARG A 84 2.30 18.03 4.03
N ARG A 85 2.81 18.38 2.85
CA ARG A 85 2.06 19.06 1.79
C ARG A 85 1.48 18.10 0.76
N GLY A 86 1.72 16.79 0.92
CA GLY A 86 1.34 15.78 -0.07
C GLY A 86 2.05 15.95 -1.42
N ILE A 87 3.23 16.56 -1.46
CA ILE A 87 3.93 16.79 -2.74
C ILE A 87 4.93 15.66 -3.01
N TRP A 88 4.84 15.09 -4.20
CA TRP A 88 5.67 14.00 -4.70
C TRP A 88 5.92 14.15 -6.20
N LYS A 89 6.73 13.29 -6.80
CA LYS A 89 6.90 13.19 -8.26
C LYS A 89 7.20 11.73 -8.65
N PHE A 90 7.02 11.38 -9.92
CA PHE A 90 7.63 10.15 -10.41
C PHE A 90 9.16 10.30 -10.48
N SER A 91 9.88 9.19 -10.32
CA SER A 91 11.35 9.18 -10.35
C SER A 91 11.93 9.51 -11.72
N ASP A 92 11.13 9.37 -12.78
CA ASP A 92 11.49 9.64 -14.17
C ASP A 92 11.06 11.04 -14.66
N GLU A 93 10.63 11.93 -13.77
CA GLU A 93 10.17 13.28 -14.13
C GLU A 93 10.63 14.38 -13.15
N GLU A 94 10.43 15.64 -13.54
CA GLU A 94 10.61 16.82 -12.67
C GLU A 94 9.29 17.50 -12.28
N ARG A 95 8.17 17.06 -12.85
CA ARG A 95 6.84 17.60 -12.56
C ARG A 95 6.43 17.22 -11.14
N ALA A 96 6.26 18.21 -10.26
CA ALA A 96 5.67 17.99 -8.95
C ALA A 96 4.17 17.66 -9.08
N ARG A 97 3.73 16.71 -8.26
CA ARG A 97 2.37 16.21 -8.14
C ARG A 97 1.89 16.36 -6.69
N SER A 98 0.59 16.48 -6.51
CA SER A 98 -0.06 16.58 -5.20
C SER A 98 -0.99 15.39 -4.98
N SER A 99 -0.89 14.77 -3.81
CA SER A 99 -1.93 13.87 -3.31
C SER A 99 -3.17 14.67 -2.88
N VAL A 100 -4.35 14.08 -3.07
CA VAL A 100 -5.65 14.61 -2.61
C VAL A 100 -5.83 14.34 -1.13
#